data_AF-A0A015MET9-F1
#
_entry.id   AF-A0A015MET9-F1
#
_cell.length_a   1.000
_cell.length_b   1.000
_cell.length_c   1.000
_cell.angle_alpha   90.00
_cell.angle_beta   90.00
_cell.angle_gamma   90.00
#
_symmetry.space_group_name_H-M   'P 1'
#
loop_
_entity.id
_entity.type
_entity.pdbx_description
1 polymer ?
#
loop_
_entity_poly.entity_id
_entity_poly.type
_entity_poly.pdbx_seq_one_letter_code
_entity_poly.pdbx_strand_id
1 'polypeptide(L)'
;MSAMLYKSNITIHTESQAAIDGIKYIIQPHNRMGRSFMKLNNYIPLFTIYDLKTTKNLINIVKVKGHSGCRWNDAADTIAKQGKDIAILVSF
;
A
#
# COMPACT_ATOMS: atom_id res chain seq x y z
N MET A 1 -14.31 5.38 28.97
CA MET A 1 -13.61 6.37 28.12
C MET A 1 -13.59 5.82 26.71
N SER A 2 -14.48 6.29 25.83
CA SER A 2 -14.57 5.77 24.45
C SER A 2 -13.60 6.56 23.58
N ALA A 3 -12.59 5.91 23.02
CA ALA A 3 -11.68 6.54 22.07
C ALA A 3 -12.48 6.91 20.81
N MET A 4 -12.64 8.20 20.56
CA MET A 4 -13.35 8.72 19.40
C MET A 4 -12.53 8.36 18.15
N LEU A 5 -13.02 7.40 17.36
CA LEU A 5 -12.38 6.96 16.12
C LEU A 5 -12.57 8.06 15.07
N TYR A 6 -11.59 8.95 14.90
CA TYR A 6 -11.58 9.90 13.79
C TYR A 6 -11.58 9.11 12.48
N LYS A 7 -12.71 9.12 11.77
CA LYS A 7 -12.84 8.50 10.45
C LYS A 7 -12.20 9.42 9.42
N SER A 8 -10.99 9.10 8.99
CA SER A 8 -10.33 9.77 7.87
C SER A 8 -10.66 9.04 6.57
N ASN A 9 -11.17 9.77 5.58
CA ASN A 9 -11.35 9.23 4.23
C ASN A 9 -10.08 9.51 3.42
N ILE A 10 -9.29 8.48 3.16
CA ILE A 10 -8.02 8.59 2.44
C ILE A 10 -8.12 7.90 1.10
N THR A 11 -7.75 8.63 0.05
CA THR A 11 -7.56 8.09 -1.29
C THR A 11 -6.08 8.02 -1.60
N ILE A 12 -5.61 6.82 -1.96
CA ILE A 12 -4.22 6.56 -2.35
C ILE A 12 -4.17 6.47 -3.88
N HIS A 13 -3.38 7.36 -4.47
CA HIS A 13 -3.05 7.35 -5.88
C HIS A 13 -1.74 6.59 -6.08
N THR A 14 -1.74 5.56 -6.93
CA THR A 14 -0.54 4.75 -7.18
C THR A 14 -0.48 4.25 -8.61
N GLU A 15 0.71 4.24 -9.19
CA GLU A 15 1.00 3.60 -10.48
C GLU A 15 1.36 2.12 -10.35
N SER A 16 1.58 1.58 -9.14
CA SER A 16 1.97 0.18 -8.96
C SER A 16 0.77 -0.74 -9.14
N GLN A 17 0.73 -1.47 -10.26
CA GLN A 17 -0.34 -2.45 -10.50
C GLN A 17 -0.28 -3.59 -9.49
N ALA A 18 0.92 -4.06 -9.16
CA ALA A 18 1.14 -5.12 -8.18
C ALA A 18 0.61 -4.73 -6.78
N ALA A 19 0.77 -3.46 -6.37
CA ALA A 19 0.20 -2.98 -5.11
C ALA A 19 -1.33 -3.02 -5.13
N ILE A 20 -1.96 -2.56 -6.22
CA ILE A 20 -3.42 -2.60 -6.38
C ILE A 20 -3.93 -4.03 -6.32
N ASP A 21 -3.30 -4.94 -7.06
CA ASP A 21 -3.73 -6.34 -7.14
C ASP A 21 -3.55 -7.06 -5.81
N GLY A 22 -2.41 -6.85 -5.14
CA GLY A 22 -2.15 -7.39 -3.81
C GLY A 22 -3.16 -6.88 -2.76
N ILE A 23 -3.50 -5.59 -2.79
CA ILE A 23 -4.49 -5.04 -1.86
C ILE A 23 -5.88 -5.59 -2.18
N LYS A 24 -6.30 -5.63 -3.45
CA LYS A 24 -7.57 -6.25 -3.84
C LYS A 24 -7.64 -7.71 -3.42
N TYR A 25 -6.54 -8.44 -3.54
CA TYR A 25 -6.43 -9.82 -3.11
C TYR A 25 -6.63 -9.95 -1.58
N ILE A 26 -5.85 -9.21 -0.79
CA ILE A 26 -5.87 -9.34 0.68
C ILE A 26 -7.16 -8.82 1.30
N ILE A 27 -7.93 -7.94 0.64
CA ILE A 27 -9.24 -7.46 1.15
C ILE A 27 -10.32 -8.55 1.05
N GLN A 28 -10.19 -9.52 0.14
CA GLN A 28 -11.16 -10.61 0.02
C GLN A 28 -11.04 -11.61 1.20
N PRO A 29 -12.12 -11.84 1.98
CA PRO A 29 -12.04 -12.64 3.21
C PRO A 29 -11.47 -14.04 3.04
N HIS A 30 -11.80 -14.73 1.94
CA HIS A 30 -11.33 -16.08 1.67
C HIS A 30 -9.80 -16.17 1.48
N ASN A 31 -9.17 -15.09 1.01
CA ASN A 31 -7.72 -15.02 0.82
C ASN A 31 -6.95 -14.85 2.13
N ARG A 32 -7.66 -14.67 3.25
CA ARG A 32 -7.09 -14.57 4.61
C ARG A 32 -7.43 -15.80 5.47
N MET A 33 -8.04 -16.83 4.89
CA MET A 33 -8.45 -18.01 5.65
C MET A 33 -7.29 -18.98 5.88
N GLY A 34 -7.13 -19.43 7.11
CA GLY A 34 -6.14 -20.47 7.46
C GLY A 34 -4.69 -20.02 7.28
N ARG A 35 -3.79 -20.96 6.99
CA ARG A 35 -2.35 -20.65 6.85
C ARG A 35 -1.92 -20.27 5.43
N SER A 36 -2.82 -20.33 4.45
CA SER A 36 -2.47 -20.06 3.05
C SER A 36 -2.02 -18.61 2.83
N PHE A 37 -2.63 -17.64 3.54
CA PHE A 37 -2.24 -16.24 3.43
C PHE A 37 -0.81 -15.98 3.94
N MET A 38 -0.35 -16.73 4.94
CA MET A 38 1.03 -16.61 5.46
C MET A 38 2.08 -17.14 4.47
N LYS A 39 1.65 -17.86 3.42
CA LYS A 39 2.54 -18.36 2.36
C LYS A 39 2.77 -17.34 1.24
N LEU A 40 2.10 -16.18 1.28
CA LEU A 40 2.33 -15.13 0.30
C LEU A 40 3.73 -14.55 0.49
N ASN A 41 4.50 -14.38 -0.58
CA ASN A 41 5.84 -13.79 -0.52
C ASN A 41 5.85 -12.39 0.12
N ASN A 42 4.73 -11.67 0.02
CA ASN A 42 4.52 -10.33 0.54
C ASN A 42 3.48 -10.31 1.69
N TYR A 43 3.36 -11.40 2.47
CA TYR A 43 2.33 -11.49 3.51
C TYR A 43 2.41 -10.36 4.54
N ILE A 44 3.62 -10.01 5.02
CA ILE A 44 3.80 -8.97 6.06
C ILE A 44 3.20 -7.64 5.59
N PRO A 45 3.64 -7.02 4.48
CA PRO A 45 3.09 -5.74 4.04
C PRO A 45 1.59 -5.84 3.68
N LEU A 46 1.13 -6.95 3.07
CA LEU A 46 -0.28 -7.12 2.74
C LEU A 46 -1.16 -7.17 4.00
N PHE A 47 -0.74 -7.90 5.03
CA PHE A 47 -1.46 -7.99 6.29
C PHE A 47 -1.48 -6.65 7.01
N THR A 48 -0.36 -5.92 7.04
CA THR A 48 -0.30 -4.56 7.61
C THR A 48 -1.27 -3.61 6.90
N ILE A 49 -1.36 -3.64 5.57
CA ILE A 49 -2.31 -2.80 4.82
C ILE A 49 -3.76 -3.19 5.17
N TYR A 50 -4.05 -4.49 5.27
CA TYR A 50 -5.36 -4.96 5.69
C TYR A 50 -5.72 -4.47 7.10
N ASP A 51 -4.81 -4.59 8.06
CA ASP A 51 -5.01 -4.15 9.44
C ASP A 51 -5.22 -2.62 9.53
N LEU A 52 -4.44 -1.84 8.79
CA LEU A 52 -4.65 -0.39 8.70
C LEU A 52 -6.01 -0.04 8.08
N LYS A 53 -6.44 -0.78 7.06
CA LYS A 53 -7.76 -0.60 6.46
C LYS A 53 -8.89 -0.87 7.46
N THR A 54 -8.81 -1.96 8.23
CA THR A 54 -9.86 -2.32 9.20
C THR A 54 -9.88 -1.41 10.42
N THR A 55 -8.70 -1.06 10.95
CA THR A 55 -8.59 -0.26 12.18
C THR A 55 -8.79 1.24 11.95
N LYS A 56 -8.43 1.75 10.76
CA LYS A 56 -8.51 3.19 10.43
C LYS A 56 -9.57 3.52 9.37
N ASN A 57 -10.32 2.52 8.90
CA ASN A 57 -11.30 2.65 7.82
C ASN A 57 -10.72 3.32 6.56
N LEU A 58 -9.44 3.07 6.33
CA LEU A 58 -8.61 3.75 5.38
C LEU A 58 -8.73 3.07 4.01
N ILE A 59 -8.62 3.86 2.95
CA ILE A 59 -8.17 3.43 1.61
C ILE A 59 -9.30 3.18 0.59
N ASN A 60 -9.52 4.23 -0.21
CA ASN A 60 -9.82 4.11 -1.64
C ASN A 60 -8.50 4.08 -2.41
N ILE A 61 -8.39 3.23 -3.44
CA ILE A 61 -7.19 3.15 -4.30
C ILE A 61 -7.54 3.56 -5.71
N VAL A 62 -6.77 4.49 -6.26
CA VAL A 62 -6.92 4.97 -7.63
C VAL A 62 -5.64 4.67 -8.40
N LYS A 63 -5.78 3.93 -9.49
CA LYS A 63 -4.69 3.72 -10.44
C LYS A 63 -4.35 5.04 -11.12
N VAL A 64 -3.08 5.41 -11.10
CA VAL A 64 -2.53 6.48 -11.93
C VAL A 64 -1.69 5.86 -13.05
N LYS A 65 -1.71 6.48 -14.23
CA LYS A 65 -0.83 6.09 -15.33
C LYS A 65 0.57 6.66 -15.07
N GLY A 66 1.59 5.80 -15.08
CA GLY A 66 2.96 6.26 -14.95
C GLY A 66 3.35 7.21 -16.07
N HIS A 67 4.17 8.20 -15.75
CA HIS A 67 4.65 9.22 -16.68
C HIS A 67 3.53 9.97 -17.43
N SER A 68 2.37 10.17 -16.78
CA SER A 68 1.24 10.93 -17.33
C SER A 68 1.31 12.43 -17.05
N GLY A 69 2.38 12.93 -16.43
CA GLY A 69 2.48 14.31 -15.94
C GLY A 69 1.69 14.56 -14.66
N CYS A 70 1.34 13.51 -13.91
CA CYS A 70 0.70 13.65 -12.62
C CYS A 70 1.73 14.11 -11.59
N ARG A 71 1.75 15.44 -11.34
CA ARG A 71 2.73 16.11 -10.46
C ARG A 71 3.04 15.35 -9.17
N TRP A 72 2.01 14.86 -8.48
CA TRP A 72 2.19 14.20 -7.19
C TRP A 72 2.70 12.76 -7.31
N ASN A 73 2.32 12.04 -8.36
CA ASN A 73 2.87 10.72 -8.64
C ASN A 73 4.34 10.83 -9.06
N ASP A 74 4.67 11.78 -9.93
CA ASP A 74 6.03 12.00 -10.40
C ASP A 74 6.97 12.43 -9.25
N ALA A 75 6.47 13.26 -8.32
CA ALA A 75 7.19 13.59 -7.10
C ALA A 75 7.42 12.36 -6.21
N ALA A 76 6.41 11.50 -6.04
CA ALA A 76 6.54 10.27 -5.25
C ALA A 76 7.54 9.29 -5.88
N ASP A 77 7.52 9.11 -7.20
CA ASP A 77 8.48 8.28 -7.94
C ASP A 77 9.92 8.82 -7.81
N THR A 78 10.09 10.14 -7.88
CA THR A 78 11.40 10.79 -7.66
C THR A 78 11.95 10.49 -6.26
N ILE A 79 11.13 10.63 -5.22
CA ILE A 79 11.53 10.33 -3.84
C ILE A 79 11.85 8.84 -3.68
N ALA A 80 11.07 7.95 -4.29
CA ALA A 80 11.32 6.51 -4.25
C ALA A 80 12.65 6.13 -4.90
N LYS A 81 12.99 6.75 -6.04
CA LYS A 81 14.29 6.58 -6.72
C LYS A 81 15.45 7.05 -5.86
N GLN A 82 15.34 8.25 -5.26
CA GLN A 82 16.35 8.76 -4.33
C GLN A 82 16.57 7.81 -3.14
N GLY A 83 15.49 7.26 -2.56
CA GLY A 83 15.58 6.28 -1.48
C GLY A 83 16.33 5.01 -1.89
N LYS A 84 16.08 4.49 -3.11
CA LYS A 84 16.81 3.36 -3.66
C LYS A 84 18.31 3.67 -3.82
N ASP A 85 18.64 4.83 -4.37
CA ASP A 85 20.03 5.21 -4.63
C ASP A 85 20.80 5.41 -3.32
N ILE A 86 20.17 6.01 -2.31
CA ILE A 86 20.74 6.11 -0.96
C ILE A 86 21.00 4.71 -0.39
N ALA A 87 20.01 3.81 -0.43
CA ALA A 87 20.16 2.46 0.10
C ALA A 87 21.34 1.71 -0.53
N ILE A 88 21.56 1.87 -1.84
CA ILE A 88 22.72 1.31 -2.55
C ILE A 88 24.01 1.92 -2.00
N LEU A 89 24.05 3.23 -1.73
CA LEU A 89 25.25 3.93 -1.29
C LEU A 89 25.70 3.54 0.14
N VAL A 90 24.76 3.25 1.05
CA VAL A 90 25.05 2.85 2.45
C VAL A 90 25.22 1.33 2.65
N SER A 91 25.10 0.53 1.59
CA SER A 91 25.26 -0.94 1.66
C SER A 91 26.70 -1.43 1.45
N PHE A 92 27.69 -0.53 1.46
CA PHE A 92 29.13 -0.79 1.35
C PHE A 92 29.86 -0.27 2.59
#